data_AF-A0A0X8D1Q8-F1
#
_entry.id   AF-A0A0X8D1Q8-F1
#
_cell.length_a   1.000
_cell.length_b   1.000
_cell.length_c   1.000
_cell.angle_alpha   90.00
_cell.angle_beta   90.00
_cell.angle_gamma   90.00
#
_symmetry.space_group_name_H-M   'P 1'
#
loop_
_entity.id
_entity.type
_entity.pdbx_description
1 polymer ?
#
loop_
_entity_poly.entity_id
_entity_poly.type
_entity_poly.pdbx_seq_one_letter_code
_entity_poly.pdbx_strand_id
1 'polypeptide(L)' 'MNIHPTELQTVQQAMKQTKDKRMYERYQAISLFLQGYKYEQISAIIGRNKKTVGTYVKAYREQGLEGLVRLFAK' A
#
# COMPACT_ATOMS: atom_id res chain seq x y z
N MET A 1 -3.46 17.69 2.18
CA MET A 1 -3.29 16.65 1.14
C MET A 1 -4.68 16.34 0.60
N ASN A 2 -4.99 16.68 -0.65
CA ASN A 2 -6.24 16.28 -1.28
C ASN A 2 -6.18 14.79 -1.58
N ILE A 3 -6.86 13.99 -0.77
CA ILE A 3 -7.08 12.58 -1.06
C ILE A 3 -8.03 12.55 -2.26
N HIS A 4 -7.54 12.17 -3.45
CA HIS A 4 -8.44 11.94 -4.57
C HIS A 4 -9.23 10.66 -4.25
N PRO A 5 -10.57 10.73 -4.08
CA PRO A 5 -11.38 9.57 -3.72
C PRO A 5 -11.16 8.38 -4.68
N THR A 6 -10.75 8.67 -5.91
CA THR A 6 -10.37 7.71 -6.94
C THR A 6 -9.20 6.81 -6.53
N GLU A 7 -8.13 7.33 -5.93
CA GLU A 7 -6.94 6.52 -5.61
C GLU A 7 -7.23 5.49 -4.52
N LEU A 8 -7.92 5.92 -3.46
CA LEU A 8 -8.29 5.02 -2.37
C LEU A 8 -9.25 3.93 -2.87
N GLN A 9 -10.22 4.28 -3.70
CA GLN A 9 -11.13 3.32 -4.32
C GLN A 9 -10.39 2.30 -5.19
N THR A 10 -9.44 2.75 -6.02
CA THR A 10 -8.63 1.88 -6.87
C THR A 10 -7.82 0.88 -6.05
N VAL A 11 -7.13 1.34 -4.99
CA VAL A 11 -6.34 0.45 -4.11
C VAL A 11 -7.25 -0.54 -3.38
N GLN A 12 -8.40 -0.09 -2.87
CA GLN A 12 -9.35 -0.97 -2.18
C GLN A 12 -9.98 -2.00 -3.11
N GLN A 13 -10.25 -1.63 -4.36
CA GLN A 13 -10.74 -2.56 -5.37
C GLN A 13 -9.68 -3.63 -5.70
N ALA A 14 -8.43 -3.23 -5.91
CA ALA A 14 -7.32 -4.15 -6.11
C ALA A 14 -7.12 -5.09 -4.90
N MET A 15 -7.27 -4.56 -3.68
CA MET A 15 -7.23 -5.34 -2.43
C MET A 15 -8.32 -6.40 -2.34
N LYS A 16 -9.54 -6.09 -2.80
CA LYS A 16 -10.66 -7.06 -2.81
C LYS A 16 -10.51 -8.13 -3.88
N GLN A 17 -9.84 -7.83 -5.00
CA GLN A 17 -9.70 -8.75 -6.12
C GLN A 17 -8.49 -9.68 -6.01
N THR A 18 -7.45 -9.27 -5.27
CA THR A 18 -6.25 -10.09 -5.13
C THR A 18 -6.49 -11.34 -4.28
N LYS A 19 -6.00 -12.48 -4.76
CA LYS A 19 -5.89 -13.74 -3.98
C LYS A 19 -4.52 -13.91 -3.32
N ASP A 20 -3.54 -13.10 -3.72
CA ASP A 20 -2.20 -13.14 -3.15
C ASP A 20 -2.17 -12.38 -1.81
N LYS A 21 -1.81 -13.11 -0.74
CA LYS A 21 -1.74 -12.58 0.62
C LYS A 21 -0.71 -11.45 0.78
N ARG A 22 0.42 -11.51 0.07
CA ARG A 22 1.46 -10.47 0.12
C ARG A 22 0.98 -9.20 -0.58
N MET A 23 0.27 -9.34 -1.70
CA MET A 23 -0.33 -8.19 -2.39
C MET A 23 -1.47 -7.58 -1.56
N TYR A 24 -2.29 -8.41 -0.90
CA TYR A 24 -3.32 -7.92 0.01
C TYR A 24 -2.71 -7.02 1.10
N GLU A 25 -1.63 -7.48 1.75
CA GLU A 25 -0.93 -6.69 2.78
C GLU A 25 -0.36 -5.37 2.23
N ARG A 26 0.22 -5.38 1.03
CA ARG A 26 0.73 -4.15 0.39
C ARG A 26 -0.39 -3.17 0.08
N TYR A 27 -1.50 -3.64 -0.49
CA TYR A 27 -2.66 -2.79 -0.75
C TYR A 27 -3.27 -2.26 0.55
N GLN A 28 -3.31 -3.06 1.62
CA GLN A 28 -3.73 -2.62 2.94
C GLN A 28 -2.83 -1.48 3.47
N ALA A 29 -1.50 -1.62 3.33
CA ALA A 29 -0.56 -0.58 3.74
C ALA A 29 -0.78 0.74 2.98
N ILE A 30 -1.02 0.68 1.66
CA ILE A 30 -1.30 1.88 0.85
C ILE A 30 -2.68 2.46 1.15
N SER A 31 -3.70 1.62 1.36
CA SER A 31 -5.03 2.09 1.76
C SER A 31 -4.97 2.89 3.07
N LEU A 32 -4.23 2.40 4.07
CA LEU A 32 -4.04 3.12 5.33
C LEU A 32 -3.24 4.42 5.14
N PHE A 33 -2.19 4.40 4.32
CA PHE A 33 -1.44 5.61 3.99
C PHE A 33 -2.32 6.68 3.33
N LEU A 34 -3.15 6.30 2.35
CA LEU A 34 -4.08 7.21 1.68
C LEU A 34 -5.18 7.73 2.61
N GLN A 35 -5.53 6.99 3.66
CA GLN A 35 -6.44 7.44 4.73
C GLN A 35 -5.76 8.38 5.74
N GLY A 36 -4.45 8.62 5.63
CA GLY A 36 -3.71 9.56 6.47
C GLY A 36 -2.99 8.94 7.67
N TYR A 37 -2.93 7.61 7.78
CA TYR A 37 -2.17 6.96 8.84
C TYR A 37 -0.67 7.18 8.67
N LYS A 38 0.03 7.37 9.79
CA LYS A 38 1.49 7.48 9.82
C LYS A 38 2.15 6.12 9.66
N TYR A 39 3.41 6.09 9.22
CA TYR A 39 4.11 4.83 8.94
C TYR A 39 4.23 3.92 10.17
N GLU A 40 4.36 4.49 11.37
CA GLU A 40 4.38 3.77 12.64
C GLU A 40 3.05 3.07 12.91
N GLN A 41 1.93 3.74 12.65
CA GLN A 41 0.60 3.18 12.83
C GLN A 41 0.35 2.06 11.82
N ILE A 42 0.71 2.28 10.55
CA ILE A 42 0.59 1.27 9.50
C ILE A 42 1.44 0.05 9.85
N SER A 43 2.69 0.28 10.26
CA SER A 43 3.64 -0.76 10.69
C SER A 43 3.06 -1.64 11.80
N ALA A 44 2.44 -1.03 12.81
CA ALA A 44 1.77 -1.75 13.89
C ALA A 44 0.54 -2.53 13.41
N ILE A 45 -0.28 -1.96 12.52
CA ILE A 45 -1.50 -2.59 11.99
C ILE A 45 -1.17 -3.82 11.13
N ILE A 46 -0.19 -3.73 10.24
CA ILE A 46 0.13 -4.81 9.28
C ILE A 46 1.24 -5.76 9.77
N GLY A 47 1.81 -5.51 10.96
CA GLY A 47 2.87 -6.33 11.52
C GLY A 47 4.18 -6.32 10.73
N ARG A 48 4.49 -5.20 10.04
CA ARG A 48 5.73 -5.03 9.27
C ARG A 48 6.58 -3.92 9.84
N ASN A 49 7.88 -3.94 9.54
CA ASN A 49 8.75 -2.86 9.96
C ASN A 49 8.42 -1.55 9.19
N LYS A 50 8.69 -0.40 9.83
CA LYS A 50 8.45 0.94 9.26
C LYS A 50 9.18 1.16 7.93
N LYS A 51 10.38 0.58 7.76
CA LYS A 51 11.18 0.72 6.53
C LYS A 51 10.48 0.07 5.33
N THR A 52 9.89 -1.10 5.51
CA THR A 52 9.11 -1.85 4.53
C THR A 52 7.85 -1.08 4.15
N VAL A 53 7.14 -0.48 5.12
CA VAL A 53 6.01 0.43 4.83
C VAL A 53 6.48 1.60 3.96
N GLY A 54 7.61 2.22 4.30
CA GLY A 54 8.20 3.29 3.50
C GLY A 54 8.54 2.84 2.07
N THR A 55 9.07 1.62 1.89
CA THR A 55 9.32 1.02 0.58
C THR A 55 8.04 0.83 -0.22
N TYR A 56 6.96 0.36 0.41
CA TYR A 56 5.66 0.21 -0.26
C TYR A 56 5.12 1.56 -0.74
N VAL A 57 5.13 2.56 0.14
CA VAL A 57 4.63 3.91 -0.19
C VAL A 57 5.48 4.56 -1.28
N LYS A 58 6.81 4.41 -1.23
CA LYS A 58 7.70 4.90 -2.28
C LYS A 58 7.38 4.27 -3.64
N ALA A 59 7.30 2.94 -3.70
CA ALA A 59 6.99 2.24 -4.95
C ALA A 59 5.61 2.63 -5.51
N TYR A 60 4.61 2.80 -4.65
CA TYR A 60 3.29 3.28 -5.05
C TYR A 60 3.32 4.72 -5.58
N ARG A 61 4.08 5.63 -4.94
CA ARG A 61 4.21 7.01 -5.41
C ARG A 61 4.91 7.12 -6.76
N GLU A 62 5.86 6.22 -7.05
CA GLU A 62 6.62 6.22 -8.30
C GLU A 62 5.88 5.57 -9.47
N GLN A 63 5.17 4.45 -9.23
CA GLN A 63 4.63 3.59 -10.30
C GLN A 63 3.18 3.12 -10.04
N GLY A 64 2.49 3.68 -9.05
CA GLY A 64 1.15 3.25 -8.67
C GLY A 64 1.09 1.78 -8.22
N LEU A 65 0.01 1.08 -8.57
CA LEU A 65 -0.18 -0.32 -8.22
C LEU A 65 0.90 -1.24 -8.83
N GLU A 66 1.41 -0.93 -10.02
CA GLU A 66 2.46 -1.73 -10.67
C GLU A 66 3.76 -1.75 -9.85
N GLY A 67 4.09 -0.62 -9.22
CA GLY A 67 5.25 -0.52 -8.34
C GLY A 67 5.19 -1.51 -7.18
N LEU A 68 3.98 -1.80 -6.66
CA LEU A 68 3.79 -2.76 -5.58
C LEU A 68 4.02 -4.20 -6.03
N VAL A 69 3.72 -4.54 -7.28
CA VAL A 69 3.93 -5.88 -7.85
C VAL A 69 5.44 -6.13 -8.03
N ARG A 70 6.18 -5.14 -8.55
CA ARG A 70 7.60 -5.28 -8.94
C ARG A 70 8.60 -5.32 -7.78
N LEU A 71 8.18 -4.99 -6.56
CA LEU A 71 9.05 -5.03 -5.36
C LEU A 71 9.72 -6.39 -5.09
N PHE A 72 9.26 -7.46 -5.75
CA PHE A 72 9.73 -8.83 -5.56
C PHE A 72 10.19 -9.49 -6.86
N ALA A 73 10.24 -8.75 -7.97
CA ALA A 73 10.84 -9.22 -9.21
C ALA A 73 12.36 -8.97 -9.13
N LYS A 74 13.08 -9.91 -8.51
CA LYS A 74 14.53 -10.00 -8.57
C LYS A 74 14.94 -11.44 -8.81
#